data_AF-A0A838SWK3-F1
#
_entry.id   AF-A0A838SWK3-F1
#
_cell.length_a   1.000
_cell.length_b   1.000
_cell.length_c   1.000
_cell.angle_alpha   90.00
_cell.angle_beta   90.00
_cell.angle_gamma   90.00
#
_symmetry.space_group_name_H-M   'P 1'
#
loop_
_entity.id
_entity.type
_entity.pdbx_description
1 polymer ?
#
loop_
_entity_poly.entity_id
_entity_poly.type
_entity_poly.pdbx_seq_one_letter_code
_entity_poly.pdbx_strand_id
1 'polypeptide(L)' 'MRDKNGNVVPEGTAGAKHTDEYNCADFTTQPEAQRFFDKAGGVGHDTNVLDGDKDGIACESLPNGAKK' A
#
# COMPACT_ATOMS: atom_id res chain seq x y z
N MET A 1 -5.64 12.12 0.18
CA MET A 1 -4.29 11.61 -0.14
C MET A 1 -3.77 10.85 1.05
N ARG A 2 -2.95 9.83 0.82
CA ARG A 2 -2.25 9.10 1.87
C ARG A 2 -0.75 9.17 1.63
N ASP A 3 0.06 8.95 2.66
CA ASP A 3 1.49 8.72 2.50
C ASP A 3 1.79 7.23 2.26
N LYS A 4 3.06 6.88 2.01
CA LYS A 4 3.52 5.49 1.87
C LYS A 4 3.23 4.60 3.09
N ASN A 5 2.87 5.17 4.24
CA ASN A 5 2.50 4.41 5.44
C ASN A 5 0.98 4.24 5.60
N GLY A 6 0.17 4.74 4.66
CA GLY A 6 -1.29 4.69 4.66
C GLY A 6 -1.95 5.74 5.57
N ASN A 7 -1.18 6.68 6.12
CA ASN A 7 -1.72 7.78 6.92
C ASN A 7 -2.38 8.81 6.01
N VAL A 8 -3.55 9.30 6.40
CA VAL A 8 -4.21 10.42 5.72
C VAL A 8 -3.39 11.68 5.98
N VAL A 9 -2.90 12.30 4.91
CA VAL A 9 -2.05 13.50 4.97
C VAL A 9 -2.69 14.65 4.19
N PRO A 10 -2.41 15.91 4.57
CA PRO A 10 -2.95 17.08 3.86
C PRO A 10 -2.46 17.14 2.42
N GLU A 11 -3.28 17.76 1.57
CA GLU A 11 -2.97 18.04 0.17
C GLU A 11 -1.66 18.84 0.04
N GLY A 12 -0.78 18.42 -0.87
CA GLY A 12 0.54 19.03 -1.06
C GLY A 12 1.67 18.41 -0.22
N THR A 13 1.41 17.33 0.52
CA THR A 13 2.47 16.57 1.20
C THR A 13 3.39 15.91 0.16
N ALA A 14 4.69 16.19 0.24
CA ALA A 14 5.67 15.63 -0.70
C ALA A 14 5.71 14.09 -0.61
N GLY A 15 5.46 13.42 -1.74
CA GLY A 15 5.42 11.96 -1.82
C GLY A 15 4.09 11.32 -1.36
N ALA A 16 3.09 12.13 -0.99
CA ALA A 16 1.72 11.67 -0.84
C ALA A 16 1.05 11.55 -2.20
N LYS A 17 0.24 10.50 -2.37
CA LYS A 17 -0.54 10.27 -3.59
C LYS A 17 -1.98 9.92 -3.22
N HIS A 18 -2.85 9.81 -4.23
CA HIS A 18 -4.16 9.25 -4.02
C HIS A 18 -4.10 7.74 -3.75
N THR A 19 -5.10 7.21 -3.05
CA THR A 19 -5.13 5.79 -2.68
C THR A 19 -5.11 4.89 -3.91
N ASP A 20 -5.61 5.38 -5.04
CA ASP A 20 -5.66 4.81 -6.39
C ASP A 20 -4.38 5.06 -7.24
N GLU A 21 -3.28 5.52 -6.63
CA GLU A 21 -1.99 5.67 -7.31
C GLU A 21 -0.84 4.86 -6.68
N TYR A 22 -1.04 4.33 -5.47
CA TYR A 22 -0.08 3.46 -4.79
C TYR A 22 -0.08 2.03 -5.31
N ASN A 23 1.03 1.59 -5.89
CA ASN A 23 1.19 0.22 -6.38
C ASN A 23 2.22 -0.55 -5.54
N CYS A 24 2.31 -1.86 -5.72
CA CYS A 24 3.33 -2.68 -5.06
C CYS A 24 4.77 -2.19 -5.31
N ALA A 25 5.03 -1.58 -6.48
CA ALA A 25 6.33 -0.99 -6.80
C ALA A 25 6.68 0.26 -5.98
N ASP A 26 5.70 0.91 -5.33
CA ASP A 26 5.95 2.06 -4.46
C ASP A 26 6.50 1.64 -3.07
N PHE A 27 6.33 0.37 -2.70
CA PHE A 27 6.74 -0.21 -1.43
C PHE A 27 8.00 -1.06 -1.59
N THR A 28 8.85 -1.05 -0.58
CA THR A 28 10.08 -1.86 -0.60
C THR A 28 9.84 -3.26 -0.05
N THR A 29 8.87 -3.40 0.86
CA THR A 29 8.57 -4.66 1.54
C THR A 29 7.07 -4.93 1.60
N GLN A 30 6.70 -6.21 1.61
CA GLN A 30 5.33 -6.66 1.80
C GLN A 30 4.69 -6.07 3.07
N PRO A 31 5.34 -6.10 4.25
CA PRO A 31 4.74 -5.53 5.46
C PRO A 31 4.53 -4.01 5.41
N GLU A 32 5.29 -3.27 4.61
CA GLU A 32 5.00 -1.85 4.36
C GLU A 32 3.74 -1.68 3.51
N ALA A 33 3.63 -2.45 2.42
CA ALA A 33 2.45 -2.45 1.57
C ALA A 33 1.18 -2.87 2.32
N GLN A 34 1.27 -3.92 3.16
CA GLN A 34 0.16 -4.38 4.00
C GLN A 34 -0.36 -3.28 4.91
N ARG A 35 0.54 -2.58 5.61
CA ARG A 35 0.14 -1.48 6.51
C ARG A 35 -0.57 -0.36 5.77
N PHE A 36 -0.09 -0.05 4.57
CA PHE A 36 -0.77 0.91 3.70
C PHE A 36 -2.16 0.40 3.34
N PHE A 37 -2.26 -0.83 2.84
CA PHE A 37 -3.49 -1.48 2.40
C PHE A 37 -4.54 -1.53 3.51
N ASP A 38 -4.17 -1.98 4.72
CA ASP A 38 -5.06 -2.04 5.88
C ASP A 38 -5.66 -0.67 6.20
N LYS A 39 -4.84 0.38 6.18
CA LYS A 39 -5.31 1.75 6.40
C LYS A 39 -6.05 2.30 5.20
N ALA A 40 -5.75 1.82 3.99
CA ALA A 40 -6.34 2.28 2.75
C ALA A 40 -7.82 1.90 2.65
N GLY A 41 -8.20 0.80 3.28
CA GLY A 41 -9.53 0.21 3.29
C GLY A 41 -9.52 -1.30 3.00
N GLY A 42 -8.33 -1.88 2.83
CA GLY A 42 -8.12 -3.30 2.58
C GLY A 42 -8.82 -3.78 1.31
N VAL A 43 -9.25 -5.06 1.33
CA VAL A 43 -9.94 -5.73 0.21
C VAL A 43 -11.18 -4.96 -0.27
N GLY A 44 -11.87 -4.27 0.65
CA GLY A 44 -13.06 -3.48 0.33
C GLY A 44 -12.76 -2.19 -0.44
N HIS A 45 -11.52 -1.73 -0.44
CA HIS A 45 -11.08 -0.51 -1.13
C HIS A 45 -9.75 -0.73 -1.86
N ASP A 46 -9.61 -1.89 -2.49
CA ASP A 46 -8.43 -2.20 -3.29
C ASP A 46 -8.53 -1.61 -4.70
N THR A 47 -8.43 -0.28 -4.80
CA THR A 47 -8.51 0.42 -6.08
C THR A 47 -7.29 0.14 -6.97
N ASN A 48 -6.17 -0.23 -6.36
CA ASN A 48 -4.90 -0.45 -7.06
C ASN A 48 -4.52 -1.90 -7.27
N VAL A 49 -5.43 -2.83 -6.96
CA VAL A 49 -5.15 -4.25 -7.11
C VAL A 49 -3.86 -4.62 -6.36
N LEU A 50 -3.66 -3.99 -5.20
CA LEU A 50 -2.56 -4.28 -4.28
C LEU A 50 -2.68 -5.72 -3.78
N ASP A 51 -3.91 -6.21 -3.66
CA ASP A 51 -4.29 -7.56 -3.28
C ASP A 51 -5.11 -8.17 -4.43
N GLY A 52 -4.38 -8.61 -5.46
CA GLY A 52 -4.98 -9.03 -6.73
C GLY A 52 -5.83 -10.29 -6.64
N ASP A 53 -5.54 -11.17 -5.70
CA ASP A 53 -6.28 -12.40 -5.39
C ASP A 53 -7.31 -12.20 -4.27
N LYS A 54 -7.30 -11.05 -3.60
CA LYS A 54 -8.29 -10.62 -2.59
C LYS A 54 -8.29 -11.50 -1.36
N ASP A 55 -7.12 -12.02 -0.98
CA ASP A 55 -6.94 -12.87 0.18
C ASP A 55 -6.72 -12.07 1.48
N GLY A 56 -6.59 -10.74 1.36
CA GLY A 56 -6.30 -9.81 2.44
C GLY A 56 -4.81 -9.46 2.57
N ILE A 57 -3.95 -9.99 1.71
CA ILE A 57 -2.50 -9.84 1.75
C ILE A 57 -2.04 -8.99 0.56
N ALA A 58 -1.77 -7.71 0.83
CA ALA A 58 -1.28 -6.83 -0.21
C ALA A 58 0.17 -7.14 -0.58
N CYS A 59 0.43 -7.13 -1.89
CA CYS A 59 1.75 -7.19 -2.49
C CYS A 59 2.59 -8.37 -1.99
N GLU A 60 2.01 -9.57 -1.95
CA GLU A 60 2.67 -10.84 -1.60
C GLU A 60 3.97 -11.11 -2.39
N SER A 61 4.12 -10.49 -3.57
CA SER A 61 5.33 -10.56 -4.40
C SER A 61 6.52 -9.78 -3.83
N LEU A 62 6.31 -8.86 -2.89
CA LEU A 62 7.38 -8.10 -2.26
C LEU A 62 8.08 -8.93 -1.18
N PRO A 63 9.37 -8.65 -0.90
CA PRO A 63 10.07 -9.33 0.18
C PRO A 63 9.46 -8.97 1.54
N ASN A 64 9.32 -9.95 2.43
CA ASN A 64 8.83 -9.77 3.81
C ASN A 64 9.80 -9.02 4.75
N GLY A 65 10.72 -8.23 4.20
CA GLY A 65 11.76 -7.52 4.97
C GLY A 65 12.99 -8.36 5.32
N ALA A 66 13.09 -9.59 4.82
CA ALA A 66 14.32 -10.37 4.88
C ALA A 66 15.33 -9.82 3.86
N LYS A 67 16.10 -8.82 4.28
CA LYS A 67 17.35 -8.45 3.60
C LYS A 67 18.22 -9.71 3.57
N LYS A 68 18.54 -10.22 2.37
CA LYS A 68 19.60 -11.22 2.18
C LYS A 68 20.93 -10.50 2.09
#